data_AF-A0A951C0A8-F1
#
_entry.id   AF-A0A951C0A8-F1
#
_cell.length_a   1.000
_cell.length_b   1.000
_cell.length_c   1.000
_cell.angle_alpha   90.00
_cell.angle_beta   90.00
_cell.angle_gamma   90.00
#
_symmetry.space_group_name_H-M   'P 1'
#
loop_
_entity.id
_entity.type
_entity.pdbx_description
1 polymer ?
#
loop_
_entity_poly.entity_id
_entity_poly.type
_entity_poly.pdbx_seq_one_letter_code
_entity_poly.pdbx_strand_id
1 'polypeptide(L)' 'NRAWLFRTCGYGHGEEWWREFASTLRMFGYDYVLSIEHEDSLLSPEEGLTKAAAFLNGIVMREQVSAPWWT' A
#
# COMPACT_ATOMS: atom_id res chain seq x y z
N ASN A 1 15.22 11.35 21.89
CA ASN A 1 15.57 10.80 20.57
C ASN A 1 14.68 9.60 20.28
N ARG A 2 13.89 9.63 19.20
CA ARG A 2 13.13 8.46 18.75
C ARG A 2 14.08 7.53 17.99
N ALA A 3 13.94 6.21 18.19
CA ALA A 3 14.77 5.20 17.52
C ALA A 3 14.28 4.83 16.11
N TRP A 4 13.20 5.48 15.65
CA TRP A 4 12.53 5.20 14.38
C TRP A 4 11.91 6.48 13.80
N LEU A 5 11.56 6.42 12.52
CA LEU A 5 10.90 7.48 11.77
C LEU A 5 9.69 6.90 11.01
N PHE A 6 8.63 7.68 10.86
CA PHE A 6 7.59 7.39 9.88
C PHE A 6 8.18 7.53 8.48
N ARG A 7 7.79 6.63 7.57
CA ARG A 7 8.30 6.61 6.21
C ARG A 7 7.17 6.45 5.20
N THR A 8 7.39 7.02 4.03
CA THR A 8 6.53 6.88 2.85
C THR A 8 6.38 5.40 2.48
N CYS A 9 5.17 4.98 2.08
CA CYS A 9 4.92 3.60 1.64
C CYS A 9 5.92 3.22 0.53
N GLY A 10 6.59 2.07 0.68
CA GLY A 10 7.68 1.62 -0.19
C GLY A 10 9.10 1.97 0.31
N TYR A 11 9.26 2.89 1.26
CA TYR A 11 10.56 3.27 1.84
C TYR A 11 10.83 2.70 3.25
N GLY A 12 9.80 2.15 3.91
CA GLY A 12 9.92 1.41 5.17
C GLY A 12 9.74 -0.09 4.94
N HIS A 13 8.52 -0.50 4.62
CA HIS A 13 8.23 -1.82 4.08
C HIS A 13 8.29 -1.80 2.55
N GLY A 14 8.92 -2.84 1.98
CA GLY A 14 9.01 -3.06 0.54
C GLY A 14 7.72 -3.63 -0.07
N GLU A 15 7.74 -3.81 -1.38
CA GLU A 15 6.57 -4.20 -2.18
C GLU A 15 5.96 -5.55 -1.76
N GLU A 16 6.78 -6.54 -1.45
CA GLU A 16 6.35 -7.87 -1.00
C GLU A 16 5.36 -7.77 0.17
N TRP A 17 5.76 -7.05 1.23
CA TRP A 17 4.93 -6.84 2.41
C TRP A 17 3.61 -6.13 2.08
N TRP A 18 3.63 -5.11 1.21
CA TRP A 18 2.41 -4.38 0.82
C TRP A 18 1.48 -5.21 -0.06
N ARG A 19 2.03 -6.10 -0.91
CA ARG A 19 1.24 -7.08 -1.66
C ARG A 19 0.58 -8.09 -0.73
N GLU A 20 1.28 -8.58 0.29
CA GLU A 20 0.71 -9.47 1.31
C GLU A 20 -0.39 -8.77 2.11
N PHE A 21 -0.17 -7.52 2.53
CA PHE A 21 -1.17 -6.72 3.24
C PHE A 21 -2.45 -6.53 2.40
N ALA A 22 -2.32 -6.08 1.15
CA ALA A 22 -3.46 -5.88 0.26
C ALA A 22 -4.18 -7.21 -0.08
N SER A 23 -3.44 -8.30 -0.24
CA SER A 23 -3.99 -9.64 -0.48
C SER A 23 -4.78 -10.13 0.73
N THR A 24 -4.26 -9.91 1.93
CA THR A 24 -4.94 -10.28 3.18
C THR A 24 -6.26 -9.54 3.31
N LEU A 25 -6.29 -8.22 3.08
CA LEU A 25 -7.55 -7.45 3.09
C LEU A 25 -8.61 -8.07 2.15
N ARG A 26 -8.20 -8.42 0.92
CA ARG A 26 -9.10 -9.06 -0.05
C ARG A 26 -9.57 -10.44 0.38
N MET A 27 -8.69 -11.26 0.95
CA MET A 27 -9.04 -12.60 1.45
C MET A 27 -10.12 -12.54 2.54
N PHE A 28 -10.13 -11.47 3.33
CA PHE A 28 -11.13 -11.24 4.38
C PHE A 28 -12.33 -10.39 3.92
N GLY A 29 -12.47 -10.16 2.62
CA GLY A 29 -13.63 -9.50 2.03
C GLY A 29 -13.66 -7.98 2.16
N TYR A 30 -12.53 -7.34 2.48
CA TYR A 30 -12.44 -5.87 2.43
C TYR A 30 -12.30 -5.41 0.98
N ASP A 31 -13.25 -4.59 0.51
CA ASP A 31 -13.35 -4.11 -0.87
C ASP A 31 -13.44 -2.59 -0.97
N TYR A 32 -13.14 -1.88 0.12
CA TYR A 32 -13.27 -0.43 0.19
C TYR A 32 -11.92 0.28 0.02
N VAL A 33 -11.87 1.57 0.37
CA VAL A 33 -10.70 2.44 0.11
C VAL A 33 -9.47 2.07 0.94
N LEU A 34 -8.28 2.24 0.37
CA LEU A 34 -7.03 2.34 1.11
C LEU A 34 -6.62 3.81 1.16
N SER A 35 -6.67 4.42 2.35
CA SER A 35 -6.31 5.82 2.56
C SER A 35 -4.83 5.97 2.92
N ILE A 36 -4.22 7.08 2.53
CA ILE A 36 -2.82 7.41 2.84
C ILE A 36 -2.79 8.60 3.79
N GLU A 37 -2.09 8.42 4.91
CA GLU A 37 -1.66 9.50 5.80
C GLU A 37 -0.14 9.63 5.69
N HIS A 38 0.35 10.86 5.46
CA HIS A 38 1.75 11.11 5.17
C HIS A 38 2.45 11.83 6.33
N GLU A 39 3.50 11.23 6.88
CA GLU A 39 4.30 11.77 8.00
C GLU A 39 5.83 11.59 7.81
N ASP A 40 6.31 11.34 6.59
CA ASP A 40 7.74 11.12 6.34
C ASP A 40 8.53 12.44 6.44
N SER A 41 9.38 12.57 7.46
CA SER A 41 10.18 13.78 7.66
C SER A 41 11.32 13.97 6.67
N LEU A 42 11.61 12.99 5.80
CA LEU A 42 12.69 13.05 4.81
C LEU A 42 12.22 13.50 3.43
N LEU A 43 10.90 13.62 3.20
CA LEU A 43 10.31 14.04 1.94
C LEU A 43 9.39 15.24 2.18
N SER A 44 9.18 16.05 1.14
CA SER A 44 8.09 17.02 1.18
C SER A 44 6.75 16.27 1.18
N PRO A 45 5.68 16.85 1.77
CA PRO A 45 4.37 16.21 1.79
C PRO A 45 3.88 15.79 0.40
N GLU A 46 4.06 16.66 -0.60
CA GLU A 46 3.62 16.40 -1.98
C GLU A 46 4.42 15.26 -2.63
N GLU A 47 5.75 15.29 -2.50
CA GLU A 47 6.61 14.25 -3.08
C GLU A 47 6.35 12.89 -2.44
N GLY A 48 6.25 12.85 -1.12
CA GLY A 48 6.01 11.63 -0.37
C GLY A 48 4.62 11.04 -0.65
N LEU A 49 3.57 11.87 -0.65
CA LEU A 49 2.23 11.42 -1.00
C LEU A 49 2.16 10.90 -2.45
N THR A 50 2.75 11.63 -3.40
CA THR A 50 2.76 11.24 -4.82
C THR A 50 3.46 9.90 -5.03
N LYS A 51 4.63 9.70 -4.39
CA LYS A 51 5.38 8.44 -4.46
C LYS A 51 4.63 7.28 -3.81
N ALA A 52 4.05 7.48 -2.61
CA ALA A 52 3.25 6.47 -1.94
C ALA A 52 2.04 6.06 -2.79
N ALA A 53 1.32 7.03 -3.36
CA ALA A 53 0.16 6.77 -4.20
C ALA A 53 0.55 6.00 -5.47
N ALA A 54 1.63 6.40 -6.15
CA ALA A 54 2.12 5.69 -7.34
C ALA A 54 2.51 4.24 -7.01
N PHE A 55 3.23 4.03 -5.89
CA PHE A 55 3.65 2.71 -5.42
C PHE A 55 2.45 1.81 -5.08
N LEU A 56 1.51 2.28 -4.24
CA LEU A 56 0.34 1.49 -3.85
C LEU A 56 -0.60 1.23 -5.02
N ASN A 57 -0.70 2.15 -5.99
CA ASN A 57 -1.48 1.93 -7.22
C ASN A 57 -0.97 0.74 -8.05
N GLY A 58 0.32 0.42 -7.98
CA GLY A 58 0.90 -0.77 -8.62
C GLY A 58 0.58 -2.09 -7.89
N ILE A 59 0.01 -2.01 -6.68
CA ILE A 59 -0.19 -3.17 -5.78
C ILE A 59 -1.68 -3.48 -5.60
N VAL A 60 -2.53 -2.46 -5.49
CA VAL A 60 -3.96 -2.62 -5.20
C VAL A 60 -4.67 -3.32 -6.36
N MET A 61 -5.27 -4.49 -6.10
CA MET A 61 -6.13 -5.17 -7.06
C MET A 61 -7.47 -4.45 -7.19
N ARG A 62 -7.91 -4.21 -8.43
CA ARG A 62 -9.09 -3.40 -8.76
C ARG A 62 -10.26 -4.20 -9.32
N GLU A 63 -9.98 -5.35 -9.92
CA GLU A 63 -11.02 -6.23 -10.45
C GLU A 63 -11.66 -7.05 -9.33
N GLN A 64 -12.91 -7.44 -9.56
CA GLN A 64 -13.59 -8.39 -8.70
C GLN A 64 -12.96 -9.78 -8.86
N VAL A 65 -12.97 -10.55 -7.78
CA VAL A 65 -12.48 -11.93 -7.82
C VAL A 65 -13.36 -12.72 -8.79
N SER A 66 -12.76 -13.26 -9.86
CA SER A 66 -13.43 -14.14 -10.80
C SER A 66 -13.29 -15.60 -10.39
N ALA A 67 -14.17 -16.45 -10.91
CA ALA A 67 -14.02 -17.90 -10.73
C ALA A 67 -12.69 -18.38 -11.34
N PRO A 68 -11.99 -19.35 -10.70
CA PRO A 68 -10.82 -19.97 -11.30
C PRO A 68 -11.13 -20.53 -12.69
N TRP A 69 -10.25 -20.29 -13.66
CA TRP A 69 -10.45 -20.78 -15.03
C TRP A 69 -9.94 -22.22 -15.25
N TRP A 70 -9.20 -22.75 -14.28
CA TRP A 70 -8.57 -24.09 -14.33
C TRP A 70 -9.34 -25.17 -13.57
N THR A 71 -10.58 -24.89 -13.18
CA THR A 71 -11.51 -25.89 -12.61
C THR A 71 -12.20 -26.70 -13.69
#